data_AF-A0A7V3EFH0-F1
#
_entry.id   AF-A0A7V3EFH0-F1
#
_cell.length_a   1.000
_cell.length_b   1.000
_cell.length_c   1.000
_cell.angle_alpha   90.00
_cell.angle_beta   90.00
_cell.angle_gamma   90.00
#
_symmetry.space_group_name_H-M   'P 1'
#
loop_
_entity.id
_entity.type
_entity.pdbx_description
1 polymer ?
#
loop_
_entity_poly.entity_id
_entity_poly.type
_entity_poly.pdbx_seq_one_letter_code
_entity_poly.pdbx_strand_id
1 'polypeptide(L)'
;MKFKTIFIFFNSILIFSFFFIFFMPFFIIGRDYALQFWNQNWYLAFLFVLVIGGMNGYFLKNWKLFSLMEEENWRGIQKYLEGKLEAGKKIGEQEARILMNTYMVLGQAEKLLDLSKTLQTRSPRLFRNLAVELGVPYLLRNDPEGLAHYYQPLYAEKLVKQQNWARFSWALALLFAHRFSEARAELEAFQDTSEEPILFLLSMYLLSTLKGENPLEQARIQEQCVWFRSKYSPKQWARYVDRFRENLMVLVLSKFIQDATAWMYGKSEVRHGG
;
A
#
# COMPACT_ATOMS: atom_id res chain seq x y z
N MET A 1 16.65 11.99 -9.30
CA MET A 1 17.82 12.48 -8.53
C MET A 1 18.27 11.38 -7.58
N LYS A 2 19.58 11.16 -7.45
CA LYS A 2 20.15 10.13 -6.57
C LYS A 2 19.67 10.35 -5.13
N PHE A 3 19.29 9.29 -4.41
CA PHE A 3 18.74 9.40 -3.05
C PHE A 3 19.74 10.09 -2.10
N LYS A 4 21.04 9.80 -2.30
CA LYS A 4 22.15 10.50 -1.62
C LYS A 4 22.13 12.00 -1.87
N THR A 5 21.82 12.45 -3.09
CA THR A 5 21.71 13.88 -3.43
C THR A 5 20.53 14.53 -2.72
N ILE A 6 19.38 13.87 -2.65
CA ILE A 6 18.20 14.38 -1.92
C ILE A 6 18.54 14.51 -0.42
N PHE A 7 19.18 13.50 0.16
CA PHE A 7 19.60 13.53 1.56
C PHE A 7 20.61 14.64 1.87
N ILE A 8 21.61 14.83 1.00
CA ILE A 8 22.59 15.92 1.14
C ILE A 8 21.87 17.26 1.03
N PHE A 9 21.06 17.46 0.00
CA PHE A 9 20.33 18.71 -0.23
C PHE A 9 19.38 19.05 0.92
N PHE A 10 18.63 18.08 1.42
CA PHE A 10 17.73 18.26 2.56
C PHE A 10 18.49 18.66 3.83
N ASN A 11 19.59 17.96 4.16
CA ASN A 11 20.44 18.33 5.29
C ASN A 11 21.09 19.71 5.11
N SER A 12 21.56 20.03 3.90
CA SER A 12 22.13 21.35 3.60
C SER A 12 21.10 22.47 3.82
N ILE A 13 19.86 22.30 3.36
CA ILE A 13 18.79 23.27 3.61
C ILE A 13 18.50 23.37 5.11
N LEU A 14 18.35 22.24 5.81
CA LEU A 14 18.07 22.25 7.25
C LEU A 14 19.15 22.99 8.05
N ILE A 15 20.42 22.68 7.78
CA ILE A 15 21.58 23.34 8.41
C ILE A 15 21.60 24.82 8.06
N PHE A 16 21.34 25.18 6.80
CA PHE A 16 21.31 26.57 6.36
C PHE A 16 20.17 27.36 7.00
N SER A 17 18.95 26.80 7.05
CA SER A 17 17.79 27.41 7.71
C SER A 17 18.02 27.57 9.20
N PHE A 18 18.60 26.57 9.87
CA PHE A 18 18.97 26.69 11.28
C PHE A 18 20.03 27.76 11.50
N PHE A 19 21.08 27.78 10.68
CA PHE A 19 22.11 28.80 10.75
C PHE A 19 21.50 30.20 10.60
N PHE A 20 20.60 30.38 9.64
CA PHE A 20 19.94 31.66 9.44
C PHE A 20 19.10 32.07 10.64
N ILE A 21 18.22 31.19 11.16
CA ILE A 21 17.36 31.50 12.30
C ILE A 21 18.19 31.74 13.57
N PHE A 22 19.23 30.93 13.81
CA PHE A 22 20.00 30.96 15.03
C PHE A 22 21.03 32.11 15.06
N PHE A 23 21.61 32.48 13.93
CA PHE A 23 22.64 33.54 13.85
C PHE A 23 22.10 34.89 13.37
N MET A 24 20.88 34.99 12.81
CA MET A 24 20.28 36.27 12.43
C MET A 24 20.30 37.33 13.56
N PRO A 25 19.94 37.01 14.82
CA PRO A 25 19.97 37.99 15.91
C PRO A 25 21.37 38.59 16.15
N PHE A 26 22.42 37.78 15.95
CA PHE A 26 23.81 38.22 16.06
C PHE A 26 24.19 39.22 14.98
N PHE A 27 23.73 39.03 13.74
CA PHE A 27 24.05 39.92 12.63
C PHE A 27 23.22 41.20 12.59
N ILE A 28 21.96 41.19 13.06
CA ILE A 28 21.04 42.33 12.93
C ILE A 28 21.01 43.21 14.19
N ILE A 29 20.97 42.61 15.38
CA ILE A 29 20.61 43.31 16.63
C ILE A 29 21.85 43.57 17.51
N GLY A 30 22.96 42.87 17.25
CA GLY A 30 24.21 43.00 17.99
C GLY A 30 24.40 41.93 19.06
N ARG A 31 25.59 41.93 19.66
CA ARG A 31 26.14 40.79 20.43
C ARG A 31 25.37 40.49 21.72
N ASP A 32 24.92 41.52 22.43
CA ASP A 32 24.26 41.38 23.73
C ASP A 32 22.87 40.75 23.62
N TYR A 33 22.10 41.16 22.60
CA TYR A 33 20.79 40.57 22.30
C TYR A 33 20.90 39.14 21.78
N ALA A 34 21.96 38.80 21.03
CA ALA A 34 22.19 37.43 20.57
C ALA A 34 22.45 36.45 21.73
N LEU A 35 23.24 36.87 22.73
CA LEU A 35 23.48 36.06 23.93
C LEU A 35 22.18 35.84 24.72
N GLN A 36 21.34 36.87 24.85
CA GLN A 36 20.04 36.75 25.49
C GLN A 36 19.09 35.83 24.71
N PHE A 37 19.07 35.94 23.38
CA PHE A 37 18.30 35.07 22.51
C PHE A 37 18.72 33.61 22.63
N TRP A 38 20.03 33.31 22.62
CA TRP A 38 20.52 31.94 22.76
C TRP A 38 20.24 31.36 24.15
N ASN A 39 20.38 32.16 25.22
CA ASN A 39 20.05 31.71 26.57
C ASN A 39 18.55 31.43 26.73
N GLN A 40 17.67 32.20 26.07
CA GLN A 40 16.23 31.91 26.09
C GLN A 40 15.86 30.74 25.18
N ASN A 41 16.52 30.58 24.03
CA ASN A 41 16.11 29.65 22.96
C ASN A 41 17.04 28.45 22.78
N TRP A 42 17.87 28.11 23.77
CA TRP A 42 18.78 26.97 23.72
C TRP A 42 18.06 25.65 23.41
N TYR A 43 16.79 25.52 23.82
CA TYR A 43 15.94 24.37 23.55
C TYR A 43 15.70 24.15 22.05
N LEU A 44 15.70 25.22 21.23
CA LEU A 44 15.58 25.11 19.77
C LEU A 44 16.83 24.45 19.16
N ALA A 45 18.03 24.80 19.64
CA ALA A 45 19.27 24.16 19.20
C ALA A 45 19.30 22.68 19.60
N PHE A 46 18.87 22.37 20.83
CA PHE A 46 18.76 20.99 21.29
C PHE A 46 17.75 20.18 20.44
N LEU A 47 16.55 20.72 20.21
CA LEU A 47 15.53 20.09 19.37
C LEU A 47 16.05 19.86 17.95
N PHE A 48 16.76 20.83 17.38
CA PHE A 48 17.37 20.71 16.06
C PHE A 48 18.40 19.58 15.98
N VAL A 49 19.30 19.49 16.96
CA VAL A 49 20.27 18.39 17.05
C VAL A 49 19.57 17.05 17.19
N LEU A 50 18.49 16.98 17.97
CA LEU A 50 17.69 15.77 18.13
C LEU A 50 17.06 15.35 16.80
N VAL A 51 16.45 16.29 16.06
CA VAL A 51 15.81 16.02 14.76
C VAL A 51 16.84 15.58 13.72
N ILE A 52 17.95 16.32 13.57
CA ILE A 52 19.02 15.97 12.63
C ILE A 52 19.66 14.64 13.01
N GLY A 53 19.97 14.43 14.29
CA GLY A 53 20.57 13.19 14.78
C GLY A 53 19.67 11.99 14.54
N GLY A 54 18.37 12.11 14.84
CA GLY A 54 17.38 11.07 14.61
C GLY A 54 17.24 10.73 13.13
N MET A 55 17.12 11.74 12.27
CA MET A 55 16.99 11.54 10.83
C MET A 55 18.27 10.94 10.23
N ASN A 56 19.44 11.52 10.51
CA ASN A 56 20.71 11.00 10.00
C ASN A 56 20.97 9.57 10.51
N GLY A 57 20.62 9.28 11.77
CA GLY A 57 20.68 7.92 12.31
C GLY A 57 19.79 6.93 11.56
N TYR A 58 18.55 7.32 11.24
CA TYR A 58 17.64 6.50 10.42
C TYR A 58 18.19 6.25 9.01
N PHE A 59 18.73 7.28 8.37
CA PHE A 59 19.32 7.17 7.04
C PHE A 59 20.57 6.28 7.02
N LEU A 60 21.48 6.46 7.98
CA LEU A 60 22.69 5.65 8.10
C LEU A 60 22.35 4.17 8.33
N LYS A 61 21.36 3.89 9.20
CA LYS A 61 20.90 2.52 9.45
C LYS A 61 20.37 1.82 8.20
N ASN A 62 19.67 2.56 7.33
CA ASN A 62 19.04 2.01 6.12
C ASN A 62 19.84 2.29 4.84
N TRP A 63 21.04 2.85 4.94
CA TRP A 63 21.86 3.30 3.81
C TRP A 63 22.07 2.21 2.76
N LYS A 64 22.37 0.99 3.21
CA LYS A 64 22.59 -0.15 2.32
C LYS A 64 21.34 -0.50 1.51
N LEU A 65 20.17 -0.51 2.14
CA LEU A 65 18.90 -0.76 1.46
C LEU A 65 18.59 0.34 0.44
N PHE A 66 18.82 1.61 0.80
CA PHE A 66 18.62 2.74 -0.11
C PHE A 66 19.57 2.70 -1.31
N SER A 67 20.85 2.38 -1.12
CA SER A 67 21.80 2.24 -2.25
C SER A 67 21.37 1.11 -3.19
N LEU A 68 20.93 -0.03 -2.63
CA LEU A 68 20.47 -1.16 -3.44
C LEU A 68 19.19 -0.83 -4.23
N MET A 69 18.27 -0.05 -3.66
CA MET A 69 17.09 0.46 -4.38
C MET A 69 17.46 1.47 -5.46
N GLU A 70 18.42 2.37 -5.19
CA GLU A 70 18.89 3.36 -6.17
C GLU A 70 19.59 2.71 -7.36
N GLU A 71 20.31 1.61 -7.12
CA GLU A 71 20.97 0.80 -8.16
C GLU A 71 20.01 -0.19 -8.85
N GLU A 72 18.72 -0.20 -8.48
CA GLU A 72 17.71 -1.18 -8.91
C GLU A 72 18.20 -2.64 -8.78
N ASN A 73 19.05 -2.90 -7.77
CA ASN A 73 19.66 -4.20 -7.56
C ASN A 73 18.72 -5.12 -6.77
N TRP A 74 17.67 -5.59 -7.43
CA TRP A 74 16.62 -6.43 -6.85
C TRP A 74 17.16 -7.68 -6.13
N ARG A 75 18.16 -8.35 -6.72
CA ARG A 75 18.82 -9.51 -6.10
C ARG A 75 19.59 -9.13 -4.84
N GLY A 76 20.24 -7.97 -4.83
CA GLY A 76 20.93 -7.44 -3.66
C GLY A 76 19.95 -7.07 -2.53
N ILE A 77 18.81 -6.47 -2.86
CA ILE A 77 17.72 -6.18 -1.92
C ILE A 77 17.22 -7.48 -1.28
N GLN A 78 16.89 -8.47 -2.11
CA GLN A 78 16.46 -9.79 -1.67
C GLN A 78 17.45 -10.38 -0.66
N LYS A 79 18.73 -10.52 -1.06
CA LYS A 79 19.76 -11.13 -0.21
C LYS A 79 19.95 -10.37 1.10
N TYR A 80 19.87 -9.04 1.07
CA TYR A 80 20.01 -8.21 2.26
C TYR A 80 18.84 -8.41 3.25
N LEU A 81 17.60 -8.42 2.76
CA LEU A 81 16.40 -8.55 3.61
C LEU A 81 16.16 -10.00 4.06
N GLU A 82 16.38 -10.99 3.20
CA GLU A 82 16.38 -12.42 3.57
C GLU A 82 17.43 -12.69 4.65
N GLY A 83 18.66 -12.19 4.48
CA GLY A 83 19.70 -12.34 5.50
C GLY A 83 19.34 -11.72 6.85
N LYS A 84 18.54 -10.64 6.90
CA LYS A 84 18.02 -10.08 8.15
C LYS A 84 16.98 -11.00 8.79
N LEU A 85 16.09 -11.57 7.99
CA LEU A 85 15.07 -12.53 8.44
C LEU A 85 15.72 -13.81 8.99
N GLU A 86 16.68 -14.38 8.26
CA GLU A 86 17.43 -15.58 8.66
C GLU A 86 18.19 -15.37 9.96
N ALA A 87 18.86 -14.22 10.09
CA ALA A 87 19.56 -13.82 11.31
C ALA A 87 18.64 -13.47 12.50
N GLY A 88 17.32 -13.65 12.36
CA GLY A 88 16.34 -13.39 13.41
C GLY A 88 16.16 -11.91 13.77
N LYS A 89 16.64 -10.99 12.93
CA LYS A 89 16.46 -9.55 13.16
C LYS A 89 15.01 -9.17 12.87
N LYS A 90 14.46 -8.25 13.69
CA LYS A 90 13.13 -7.68 13.44
C LYS A 90 13.15 -6.91 12.12
N ILE A 91 12.18 -7.21 11.26
CA ILE A 91 11.90 -6.44 10.04
C ILE A 91 10.66 -5.59 10.24
N GLY A 92 10.66 -4.39 9.67
CA GLY A 92 9.51 -3.48 9.66
C GLY A 92 8.50 -3.79 8.55
N GLU A 93 7.31 -3.18 8.63
CA GLU A 93 6.27 -3.29 7.59
C GLU A 93 6.77 -2.85 6.21
N GLN A 94 7.48 -1.73 6.14
CA GLN A 94 8.04 -1.23 4.90
C GLN A 94 9.11 -2.16 4.30
N GLU A 95 9.98 -2.74 5.13
CA GLU A 95 11.00 -3.70 4.67
C GLU A 95 10.35 -4.98 4.14
N ALA A 96 9.32 -5.48 4.82
CA ALA A 96 8.53 -6.62 4.35
C ALA A 96 7.86 -6.31 3.01
N ARG A 97 7.21 -5.14 2.85
CA ARG A 97 6.61 -4.71 1.57
C ARG A 97 7.63 -4.61 0.44
N ILE A 98 8.82 -4.05 0.70
CA ILE A 98 9.91 -4.00 -0.28
C ILE A 98 10.33 -5.42 -0.69
N LEU A 99 10.47 -6.34 0.27
CA LEU A 99 10.82 -7.73 -0.02
C LEU A 99 9.72 -8.43 -0.84
N MET A 100 8.45 -8.23 -0.50
CA MET A 100 7.31 -8.76 -1.24
C MET A 100 7.32 -8.27 -2.69
N ASN A 101 7.46 -6.97 -2.90
CA ASN A 101 7.58 -6.38 -4.24
C ASN A 101 8.81 -6.92 -4.99
N THR A 102 9.93 -7.11 -4.29
CA THR A 102 11.15 -7.69 -4.87
C THR A 102 10.91 -9.12 -5.36
N TYR A 103 10.23 -9.97 -4.57
CA TYR A 103 9.87 -11.32 -5.02
C TYR A 103 8.95 -11.31 -6.23
N MET A 104 7.98 -10.39 -6.26
CA MET A 104 7.05 -10.25 -7.38
C MET A 104 7.76 -9.82 -8.66
N VAL A 105 8.67 -8.84 -8.58
CA VAL A 105 9.51 -8.40 -9.71
C VAL A 105 10.41 -9.53 -10.22
N LEU A 106 10.93 -10.37 -9.31
CA LEU A 106 11.77 -11.52 -9.66
C LEU A 106 10.99 -12.78 -10.06
N GLY A 107 9.65 -12.74 -10.05
CA GLY A 107 8.79 -13.89 -10.37
C GLY A 107 8.84 -15.04 -9.35
N GLN A 108 9.28 -14.76 -8.12
CA GLN A 108 9.51 -15.76 -7.07
C GLN A 108 8.30 -15.92 -6.14
N ALA A 109 7.16 -16.34 -6.71
CA ALA A 109 5.91 -16.50 -5.96
C ALA A 109 6.02 -17.47 -4.75
N GLU A 110 6.82 -18.54 -4.86
CA GLU A 110 7.04 -19.48 -3.74
C GLU A 110 7.70 -18.81 -2.53
N LYS A 111 8.70 -17.96 -2.76
CA LYS A 111 9.38 -17.24 -1.67
C LYS A 111 8.46 -16.27 -0.95
N LEU A 112 7.45 -15.73 -1.65
CA LEU A 112 6.43 -14.90 -1.05
C LEU A 112 5.51 -15.71 -0.10
N LEU A 113 5.20 -16.96 -0.44
CA LEU A 113 4.48 -17.88 0.45
C LEU A 113 5.32 -18.29 1.66
N ASP A 114 6.61 -18.55 1.48
CA ASP A 114 7.52 -18.87 2.59
C ASP A 114 7.69 -17.68 3.54
N LEU A 115 7.74 -16.46 3.00
CA LEU A 115 7.71 -15.23 3.79
C LEU A 115 6.42 -15.12 4.60
N SER A 116 5.27 -15.42 3.99
CA SER A 116 3.98 -15.42 4.68
C SER A 116 3.99 -16.35 5.90
N LYS A 117 4.42 -17.60 5.72
CA LYS A 117 4.54 -18.58 6.82
C LYS A 117 5.51 -18.09 7.91
N THR A 118 6.66 -17.57 7.50
CA THR A 118 7.67 -17.04 8.43
C THR A 118 7.12 -15.87 9.25
N LEU A 119 6.39 -14.95 8.63
CA LEU A 119 5.77 -13.81 9.30
C LEU A 119 4.65 -14.23 10.24
N GLN A 120 3.83 -15.22 9.85
CA GLN A 120 2.77 -15.75 10.68
C GLN A 120 3.32 -16.31 12.00
N THR A 121 4.45 -17.02 11.97
CA THR A 121 5.08 -17.58 13.18
C THR A 121 5.90 -16.56 13.96
N ARG A 122 6.78 -15.80 13.30
CA ARG A 122 7.76 -14.93 13.99
C ARG A 122 7.24 -13.54 14.33
N SER A 123 6.25 -13.03 13.59
CA SER A 123 5.73 -11.67 13.77
C SER A 123 4.24 -11.57 13.41
N PRO A 124 3.34 -12.15 14.22
CA PRO A 124 1.90 -12.22 13.91
C PRO A 124 1.25 -10.85 13.68
N ARG A 125 1.71 -9.80 14.39
CA ARG A 125 1.25 -8.42 14.17
C ARG A 125 1.58 -7.92 12.78
N LEU A 126 2.79 -8.19 12.29
CA LEU A 126 3.23 -7.79 10.95
C LEU A 126 2.50 -8.62 9.89
N PHE A 127 2.30 -9.91 10.13
CA PHE A 127 1.48 -10.76 9.27
C PHE A 127 0.07 -10.18 9.10
N ARG A 128 -0.65 -9.84 10.17
CA ARG A 128 -2.01 -9.27 10.07
C ARG A 128 -2.09 -7.94 9.29
N ASN A 129 -1.00 -7.16 9.27
CA ASN A 129 -0.95 -5.92 8.50
C ASN A 129 -0.76 -6.17 6.99
N LEU A 130 -0.13 -7.28 6.63
CA LEU A 130 0.26 -7.63 5.25
C LEU A 130 -0.47 -8.86 4.70
N ALA A 131 -1.34 -9.51 5.49
CA ALA A 131 -1.93 -10.80 5.19
C ALA A 131 -2.66 -10.79 3.84
N VAL A 132 -3.36 -9.71 3.53
CA VAL A 132 -4.06 -9.54 2.25
C VAL A 132 -3.09 -9.56 1.07
N GLU A 133 -1.99 -8.82 1.14
CA GLU A 133 -0.99 -8.74 0.07
C GLU A 133 -0.15 -10.02 -0.03
N LEU A 134 0.09 -10.70 1.10
CA LEU A 134 0.81 -11.98 1.14
C LEU A 134 0.04 -13.13 0.47
N GLY A 135 -1.27 -13.01 0.31
CA GLY A 135 -2.10 -14.00 -0.39
C GLY A 135 -2.15 -13.85 -1.91
N VAL A 136 -1.54 -12.80 -2.48
CA VAL A 136 -1.49 -12.55 -3.93
C VAL A 136 -0.98 -13.74 -4.76
N PRO A 137 0.03 -14.51 -4.33
CA PRO A 137 0.46 -15.70 -5.07
C PRO A 137 -0.66 -16.71 -5.35
N TYR A 138 -1.59 -16.89 -4.42
CA TYR A 138 -2.73 -17.81 -4.62
C TYR A 138 -3.67 -17.31 -5.72
N LEU A 139 -3.88 -15.99 -5.81
CA LEU A 139 -4.65 -15.38 -6.91
C LEU A 139 -3.95 -15.59 -8.26
N LEU A 140 -2.62 -15.44 -8.31
CA LEU A 140 -1.85 -15.59 -9.54
C LEU A 140 -1.77 -17.02 -10.06
N ARG A 141 -1.81 -18.02 -9.16
CA ARG A 141 -1.74 -19.45 -9.51
C ARG A 141 -3.05 -20.00 -10.04
N ASN A 142 -4.14 -19.23 -9.99
CA ASN A 142 -5.49 -19.71 -10.29
C ASN A 142 -5.82 -21.00 -9.52
N ASP A 143 -5.46 -21.02 -8.22
CA ASP A 143 -5.72 -22.13 -7.28
C ASP A 143 -6.86 -21.73 -6.34
N PRO A 144 -8.12 -22.12 -6.66
CA PRO A 144 -9.29 -21.68 -5.89
C PRO A 144 -9.29 -22.26 -4.46
N GLU A 145 -8.80 -23.49 -4.30
CA GLU A 145 -8.77 -24.18 -3.00
C GLU A 145 -7.71 -23.58 -2.08
N GLY A 146 -6.49 -23.34 -2.59
CA GLY A 146 -5.44 -22.66 -1.84
C GLY A 146 -5.82 -21.24 -1.45
N LEU A 147 -6.49 -20.52 -2.35
CA LEU A 147 -7.02 -19.18 -2.08
C LEU A 147 -8.08 -19.19 -0.98
N ALA A 148 -9.04 -20.13 -1.06
CA ALA A 148 -10.07 -20.31 -0.05
C ALA A 148 -9.46 -20.65 1.32
N HIS A 149 -8.55 -21.60 1.36
CA HIS A 149 -7.87 -22.03 2.60
C HIS A 149 -7.09 -20.88 3.25
N TYR A 150 -6.48 -20.00 2.45
CA TYR A 150 -5.72 -18.87 2.95
C TYR A 150 -6.62 -17.73 3.48
N TYR A 151 -7.66 -17.33 2.73
CA TYR A 151 -8.48 -16.17 3.09
C TYR A 151 -9.63 -16.47 4.05
N GLN A 152 -10.11 -17.72 4.15
CA GLN A 152 -11.16 -18.11 5.09
C GLN A 152 -10.84 -17.76 6.56
N PRO A 153 -9.67 -18.12 7.13
CA PRO A 153 -9.35 -17.77 8.51
C PRO A 153 -9.16 -16.26 8.68
N LEU A 154 -8.62 -15.56 7.67
CA LEU A 154 -8.44 -14.11 7.68
C LEU A 154 -9.77 -13.35 7.67
N TYR A 155 -10.77 -13.89 6.96
CA TYR A 155 -12.14 -13.37 6.98
C TYR A 155 -12.78 -13.52 8.37
N ALA A 156 -12.57 -14.65 9.04
CA ALA A 156 -13.11 -14.88 10.39
C ALA A 156 -12.40 -14.04 11.47
N GLU A 157 -11.11 -13.77 11.30
CA GLU A 157 -10.30 -13.02 12.26
C GLU A 157 -10.43 -11.50 12.05
N LYS A 158 -11.20 -10.81 12.90
CA LYS A 158 -11.42 -9.33 12.84
C LYS A 158 -10.19 -8.46 13.16
N LEU A 159 -8.99 -9.03 13.20
CA LEU A 159 -7.75 -8.33 13.56
C LEU A 159 -6.89 -7.97 12.34
N VAL A 160 -7.34 -8.29 11.13
CA VAL A 160 -6.63 -7.98 9.88
C VAL A 160 -6.85 -6.51 9.52
N LYS A 161 -5.75 -5.80 9.20
CA LYS A 161 -5.78 -4.35 8.91
C LYS A 161 -6.67 -3.99 7.72
N GLN A 162 -6.73 -4.87 6.71
CA GLN A 162 -7.51 -4.69 5.49
C GLN A 162 -8.64 -5.72 5.44
N GLN A 163 -9.53 -5.72 6.45
CA GLN A 163 -10.58 -6.73 6.62
C GLN A 163 -11.49 -6.88 5.40
N ASN A 164 -11.89 -5.76 4.82
CA ASN A 164 -12.75 -5.73 3.64
C ASN A 164 -12.07 -6.33 2.41
N TRP A 165 -10.77 -6.08 2.21
CA TRP A 165 -10.00 -6.74 1.15
C TRP A 165 -9.85 -8.24 1.39
N ALA A 166 -9.71 -8.68 2.66
CA ALA A 166 -9.71 -10.10 3.00
C ALA A 166 -11.06 -10.75 2.67
N ARG A 167 -12.17 -10.08 3.02
CA ARG A 167 -13.54 -10.50 2.69
C ARG A 167 -13.78 -10.55 1.18
N PHE A 168 -13.34 -9.55 0.44
CA PHE A 168 -13.45 -9.52 -1.02
C PHE A 168 -12.63 -10.65 -1.66
N SER A 169 -11.42 -10.90 -1.16
CA SER A 169 -10.57 -12.00 -1.63
C SER A 169 -11.18 -13.37 -1.34
N TRP A 170 -11.86 -13.52 -0.20
CA TRP A 170 -12.67 -14.71 0.10
C TRP A 170 -13.84 -14.87 -0.88
N ALA A 171 -14.58 -13.80 -1.19
CA ALA A 171 -15.64 -13.84 -2.21
C ALA A 171 -15.10 -14.25 -3.59
N LEU A 172 -13.92 -13.74 -3.99
CA LEU A 172 -13.23 -14.19 -5.20
C LEU A 172 -12.88 -15.69 -5.17
N ALA A 173 -12.42 -16.21 -4.04
CA ALA A 173 -12.15 -17.64 -3.88
C ALA A 173 -13.41 -18.49 -4.08
N LEU A 174 -14.54 -18.06 -3.52
CA LEU A 174 -15.83 -18.71 -3.71
C LEU A 174 -16.28 -18.68 -5.17
N LEU A 175 -16.05 -17.58 -5.89
CA LEU A 175 -16.34 -17.49 -7.32
C LEU A 175 -15.51 -18.46 -8.16
N PHE A 176 -14.20 -18.52 -7.90
CA PHE A 176 -13.32 -19.46 -8.59
C PHE A 176 -13.62 -20.92 -8.25
N ALA A 177 -14.17 -21.17 -7.06
CA ALA A 177 -14.69 -22.49 -6.67
C ALA A 177 -16.12 -22.77 -7.15
N HIS A 178 -16.70 -21.93 -8.03
CA HIS A 178 -18.07 -22.05 -8.56
C HIS A 178 -19.19 -22.03 -7.49
N ARG A 179 -18.92 -21.53 -6.29
CA ARG A 179 -19.88 -21.37 -5.18
C ARG A 179 -20.59 -20.01 -5.29
N PHE A 180 -21.34 -19.83 -6.38
CA PHE A 180 -21.88 -18.52 -6.77
C PHE A 180 -22.87 -17.91 -5.78
N SER A 181 -23.71 -18.73 -5.12
CA SER A 181 -24.68 -18.26 -4.13
C SER A 181 -24.01 -17.65 -2.89
N GLU A 182 -22.96 -18.30 -2.40
CA GLU A 182 -22.19 -17.83 -1.23
C GLU A 182 -21.34 -16.61 -1.58
N ALA A 183 -20.68 -16.64 -2.75
CA ALA A 183 -19.93 -15.50 -3.25
C ALA A 183 -20.84 -14.25 -3.36
N ARG A 184 -22.07 -14.44 -3.87
CA ARG A 184 -23.05 -13.38 -4.00
C ARG A 184 -23.39 -12.74 -2.65
N ALA A 185 -23.69 -13.55 -1.63
CA ALA A 185 -24.03 -13.05 -0.30
C ALA A 185 -22.90 -12.19 0.30
N GLU A 186 -21.64 -12.57 0.06
CA GLU A 186 -20.48 -11.79 0.51
C GLU A 186 -20.28 -10.50 -0.29
N LEU A 187 -20.51 -10.51 -1.60
CA LEU A 187 -20.38 -9.33 -2.47
C LEU A 187 -21.47 -8.29 -2.20
N GLU A 188 -22.69 -8.72 -1.85
CA GLU A 188 -23.79 -7.81 -1.50
C GLU A 188 -23.53 -7.01 -0.22
N ALA A 189 -22.57 -7.41 0.60
CA ALA A 189 -22.22 -6.65 1.78
C ALA A 189 -21.31 -5.44 1.50
N PHE A 190 -20.77 -5.32 0.29
CA PHE A 190 -19.98 -4.15 -0.15
C PHE A 190 -20.86 -3.01 -0.70
N GLN A 191 -22.15 -3.01 -0.41
CA GLN A 191 -23.09 -1.99 -0.91
C GLN A 191 -22.90 -0.62 -0.27
N ASP A 192 -22.33 -0.54 0.93
CA ASP A 192 -22.03 0.73 1.59
C ASP A 192 -20.71 1.32 1.08
N THR A 193 -20.82 2.46 0.41
CA THR A 193 -19.82 2.94 -0.55
C THR A 193 -18.82 3.96 0.00
N SER A 194 -18.87 4.26 1.29
CA SER A 194 -18.10 5.36 1.87
C SER A 194 -16.62 5.04 2.06
N GLU A 195 -16.26 3.78 2.33
CA GLU A 195 -14.92 3.46 2.83
C GLU A 195 -13.96 2.96 1.74
N GLU A 196 -14.41 2.14 0.78
CA GLU A 196 -13.51 1.52 -0.22
C GLU A 196 -14.10 1.45 -1.65
N PRO A 197 -14.01 2.55 -2.41
CA PRO A 197 -14.53 2.67 -3.78
C PRO A 197 -14.06 1.60 -4.79
N ILE A 198 -12.83 1.09 -4.67
CA ILE A 198 -12.33 0.02 -5.55
C ILE A 198 -13.07 -1.29 -5.29
N LEU A 199 -13.22 -1.68 -4.02
CA LEU A 199 -13.94 -2.90 -3.67
C LEU A 199 -15.41 -2.82 -4.04
N PHE A 200 -16.03 -1.65 -3.86
CA PHE A 200 -17.39 -1.40 -4.33
C PHE A 200 -17.51 -1.64 -5.85
N LEU A 201 -16.66 -1.00 -6.66
CA LEU A 201 -16.68 -1.15 -8.11
C LEU A 201 -16.53 -2.61 -8.53
N LEU A 202 -15.54 -3.31 -7.96
CA LEU A 202 -15.27 -4.70 -8.28
C LEU A 202 -16.43 -5.61 -7.86
N SER A 203 -17.03 -5.35 -6.69
CA SER A 203 -18.18 -6.13 -6.19
C SER A 203 -19.41 -5.93 -7.08
N MET A 204 -19.70 -4.70 -7.50
CA MET A 204 -20.78 -4.41 -8.44
C MET A 204 -20.57 -5.06 -9.79
N TYR A 205 -19.34 -5.00 -10.31
CA TYR A 205 -18.99 -5.65 -11.56
C TYR A 205 -19.20 -7.16 -11.47
N LEU A 206 -18.72 -7.81 -10.40
CA LEU A 206 -18.91 -9.24 -10.17
C LEU A 206 -20.39 -9.62 -10.02
N LEU A 207 -21.15 -8.88 -9.22
CA LEU A 207 -22.60 -9.12 -9.08
C LEU A 207 -23.33 -9.00 -10.42
N SER A 208 -22.91 -8.06 -11.28
CA SER A 208 -23.48 -7.94 -12.63
C SER A 208 -23.18 -9.15 -13.52
N THR A 209 -22.02 -9.79 -13.35
CA THR A 209 -21.64 -11.00 -14.11
C THR A 209 -22.34 -12.26 -13.63
N LEU A 210 -22.73 -12.32 -12.35
CA LEU A 210 -23.40 -13.47 -11.74
C LEU A 210 -24.87 -13.64 -12.18
N LYS A 211 -25.40 -12.76 -13.05
CA LYS A 211 -26.77 -12.74 -13.60
C LYS A 211 -27.83 -13.27 -12.63
N GLY A 212 -28.33 -12.39 -11.76
CA GLY A 212 -29.60 -12.64 -11.09
C GLY A 212 -30.75 -12.67 -12.10
N GLU A 213 -31.60 -13.70 -12.02
CA GLU A 213 -32.86 -13.80 -12.78
C GLU A 213 -33.90 -12.74 -12.35
N ASN A 214 -33.63 -12.01 -11.27
CA ASN A 214 -34.56 -11.10 -10.63
C ASN A 214 -34.41 -9.63 -11.13
N PRO A 215 -35.45 -9.04 -11.74
CA PRO A 215 -35.43 -7.65 -12.20
C PRO A 215 -35.15 -6.61 -11.10
N LEU A 216 -35.52 -6.89 -9.84
CA LEU A 216 -35.30 -6.00 -8.70
C LEU A 216 -33.81 -5.83 -8.38
N GLU A 217 -33.02 -6.89 -8.58
CA GLU A 217 -31.59 -6.88 -8.30
C GLU A 217 -30.83 -6.08 -9.35
N GLN A 218 -31.26 -6.18 -10.62
CA GLN A 218 -30.70 -5.40 -11.71
C GLN A 218 -30.99 -3.90 -11.53
N ALA A 219 -32.20 -3.55 -11.08
CA ALA A 219 -32.55 -2.16 -10.76
C ALA A 219 -31.67 -1.59 -9.63
N ARG A 220 -31.40 -2.39 -8.59
CA ARG A 220 -30.52 -1.99 -7.47
C ARG A 220 -29.08 -1.76 -7.90
N ILE A 221 -28.52 -2.65 -8.74
CA ILE A 221 -27.17 -2.47 -9.30
C ILE A 221 -27.11 -1.21 -10.17
N GLN A 222 -28.15 -0.92 -10.97
CA GLN A 222 -28.21 0.28 -11.79
C GLN A 222 -28.25 1.56 -10.94
N GLU A 223 -29.05 1.60 -9.87
CA GLU A 223 -29.11 2.71 -8.93
C GLU A 223 -27.72 3.00 -8.32
N GLN A 224 -27.05 1.94 -7.88
CA GLN A 224 -25.70 2.01 -7.33
C GLN A 224 -24.66 2.49 -8.36
N CYS A 225 -24.78 2.08 -9.63
CA CYS A 225 -23.94 2.59 -10.72
C CYS A 225 -24.21 4.08 -11.03
N VAL A 226 -25.46 4.53 -10.96
CA VAL A 226 -25.82 5.95 -11.14
C VAL A 226 -25.21 6.79 -10.01
N TRP A 227 -25.36 6.32 -8.76
CA TRP A 227 -24.75 6.96 -7.60
C TRP A 227 -23.21 7.03 -7.72
N PHE A 228 -22.56 5.95 -8.16
CA PHE A 228 -21.10 5.95 -8.28
C PHE A 228 -20.62 6.95 -9.33
N ARG A 229 -21.32 7.04 -10.46
CA ARG A 229 -21.05 7.99 -11.53
C ARG A 229 -21.32 9.45 -11.13
N SER A 230 -22.25 9.70 -10.22
CA SER A 230 -22.49 11.06 -9.70
C SER A 230 -21.36 11.52 -8.76
N LYS A 231 -20.73 10.59 -8.02
CA LYS A 231 -19.63 10.88 -7.09
C LYS A 231 -18.25 10.94 -7.76
N TYR A 232 -18.01 10.07 -8.74
CA TYR A 232 -16.71 9.96 -9.42
C TYR A 232 -16.86 10.16 -10.93
N SER A 233 -16.29 11.25 -11.47
CA SER A 233 -16.09 11.36 -12.91
C SER A 233 -14.97 10.41 -13.39
N PRO A 234 -14.94 10.00 -14.67
CA PRO A 234 -13.90 9.12 -15.21
C PRO A 234 -12.46 9.61 -14.93
N LYS A 235 -12.23 10.93 -15.01
CA LYS A 235 -10.92 11.53 -14.72
C LYS A 235 -10.57 11.49 -13.23
N GLN A 236 -11.53 11.76 -12.35
CA GLN A 236 -11.33 11.65 -10.89
C GLN A 236 -11.10 10.20 -10.47
N TRP A 237 -11.83 9.26 -11.07
CA TRP A 237 -11.67 7.83 -10.83
C TRP A 237 -10.29 7.33 -11.24
N ALA A 238 -9.82 7.66 -12.45
CA ALA A 238 -8.48 7.30 -12.89
C ALA A 238 -7.39 7.81 -11.93
N ARG A 239 -7.48 9.09 -11.52
CA ARG A 239 -6.58 9.66 -10.51
C ARG A 239 -6.68 8.98 -9.15
N TYR A 240 -7.87 8.50 -8.77
CA TYR A 240 -8.07 7.77 -7.52
C TYR A 240 -7.36 6.41 -7.58
N VAL A 241 -7.61 5.61 -8.61
CA VAL A 241 -6.96 4.30 -8.81
C VAL A 241 -5.44 4.44 -8.88
N ASP A 242 -4.94 5.49 -9.54
CA ASP A 242 -3.50 5.75 -9.67
C ASP A 242 -2.78 5.91 -8.32
N ARG A 243 -3.48 6.45 -7.29
CA ARG A 243 -2.91 6.59 -5.93
C ARG A 243 -2.65 5.24 -5.25
N PHE A 244 -3.30 4.17 -5.70
CA PHE A 244 -3.18 2.84 -5.11
C PHE A 244 -2.36 1.87 -5.95
N ARG A 245 -1.68 2.33 -7.02
CA ARG A 245 -0.85 1.46 -7.88
C ARG A 245 0.30 0.76 -7.15
N GLU A 246 0.77 1.34 -6.05
CA GLU A 246 1.81 0.73 -5.21
C GLU A 246 1.30 -0.42 -4.34
N ASN A 247 -0.02 -0.56 -4.18
CA ASN A 247 -0.62 -1.69 -3.48
C ASN A 247 -0.57 -2.93 -4.38
N LEU A 248 0.08 -3.99 -3.89
CA LEU A 248 0.31 -5.22 -4.65
C LEU A 248 -0.99 -5.87 -5.15
N MET A 249 -2.04 -5.85 -4.33
CA MET A 249 -3.33 -6.44 -4.70
C MET A 249 -4.02 -5.62 -5.80
N VAL A 250 -3.96 -4.29 -5.73
CA VAL A 250 -4.47 -3.40 -6.80
C VAL A 250 -3.68 -3.58 -8.10
N LEU A 251 -2.36 -3.77 -8.02
CA LEU A 251 -1.51 -4.03 -9.18
C LEU A 251 -1.90 -5.35 -9.86
N VAL A 252 -2.08 -6.41 -9.09
CA VAL A 252 -2.46 -7.75 -9.59
C VAL A 252 -3.85 -7.73 -10.21
N LEU A 253 -4.78 -7.01 -9.60
CA LEU A 253 -6.14 -6.84 -10.10
C LEU A 253 -6.27 -5.70 -11.13
N SER A 254 -5.17 -5.10 -11.59
CA SER A 254 -5.22 -3.89 -12.44
C SER A 254 -6.05 -4.08 -13.70
N LYS A 255 -5.88 -5.21 -14.42
CA LYS A 255 -6.70 -5.55 -15.58
C LYS A 255 -8.18 -5.70 -15.21
N PHE A 256 -8.46 -6.37 -14.10
CA PHE A 256 -9.83 -6.56 -13.61
C PHE A 256 -10.50 -5.24 -13.22
N ILE A 257 -9.75 -4.33 -12.60
CA ILE A 257 -10.20 -2.96 -12.29
C ILE A 257 -10.45 -2.17 -13.57
N GLN A 258 -9.61 -2.32 -14.60
CA GLN A 258 -9.81 -1.66 -15.90
C GLN A 258 -11.10 -2.14 -16.57
N ASP A 259 -11.36 -3.45 -16.57
CA ASP A 259 -12.57 -4.06 -17.13
C ASP A 259 -13.82 -3.58 -16.38
N ALA A 260 -13.79 -3.62 -15.03
CA ALA A 260 -14.87 -3.11 -14.20
C ALA A 260 -15.11 -1.59 -14.41
N THR A 261 -14.04 -0.82 -14.59
CA THR A 261 -14.12 0.62 -14.90
C THR A 261 -14.76 0.85 -16.27
N ALA A 262 -14.37 0.07 -17.28
CA ALA A 262 -14.94 0.16 -18.62
C ALA A 262 -16.43 -0.17 -18.62
N TRP A 263 -16.83 -1.19 -17.84
CA TRP A 263 -18.23 -1.54 -17.60
C TRP A 263 -19.01 -0.40 -16.90
N MET A 264 -18.49 0.15 -15.80
CA MET A 264 -19.15 1.17 -14.99
C MET A 264 -19.41 2.48 -15.75
N TYR A 265 -18.47 2.90 -16.60
CA TYR A 265 -18.59 4.14 -17.38
C TYR A 265 -19.00 3.91 -18.84
N GLY A 266 -19.19 2.66 -19.28
CA GLY A 266 -19.63 2.31 -20.62
C GLY A 266 -18.66 2.72 -21.74
N LYS A 267 -17.36 2.44 -21.64
CA LYS A 267 -16.39 2.71 -22.74
C LYS A 267 -16.76 1.90 -23.98
N SER A 268 -17.08 2.49 -25.13
CA SER A 268 -16.14 3.18 -26.06
C SER A 268 -14.89 3.79 -25.42
N GLU A 269 -13.76 3.15 -25.73
CA GLU A 269 -12.38 3.66 -25.77
C GLU A 269 -12.01 4.88 -24.91
N VAL A 270 -11.20 4.65 -23.88
CA VAL A 270 -10.23 5.67 -23.46
C VAL A 270 -9.01 5.50 -24.33
N ARG A 271 -8.87 6.40 -25.29
CA ARG A 271 -7.58 6.68 -25.91
C ARG A 271 -6.62 7.12 -24.82
N HIS A 272 -5.59 6.32 -24.59
CA HIS A 272 -4.38 6.80 -23.93
C HIS A 272 -3.73 7.83 -24.84
N GLY A 273 -3.59 9.07 -24.35
CA GLY A 273 -2.73 10.07 -25.00
C GLY A 273 -1.29 9.57 -24.96
N GLY A 274 -0.62 9.62 -26.11
CA GLY A 274 0.82 9.39 -26.25
C GLY A 274 1.66 10.53 -25.71
#